data_AF-A0A3D3CCY2-F1
#
_entry.id   AF-A0A3D3CCY2-F1
#
_cell.length_a   1.000
_cell.length_b   1.000
_cell.length_c   1.000
_cell.angle_alpha   90.00
_cell.angle_beta   90.00
_cell.angle_gamma   90.00
#
_symmetry.space_group_name_H-M   'P 1'
#
loop_
_entity.id
_entity.type
_entity.pdbx_description
1 polymer ?
#
loop_
_entity_poly.entity_id
_entity_poly.type
_entity_poly.pdbx_seq_one_letter_code
_entity_poly.pdbx_strand_id
1 'polypeptide(L)'
;GAYSGTFCAASDMFDCTVKGRGAHGAEPQNGTDVIALSCQVISALHHLVPRTTDPAEPVVLSVGTFRAGTARNILPERAEFSGILRTLDDGTRMSLKAKIRRTVMNIPDVLGAVGEVRFTEGYPMLRNDSAMTALVLRTAEALLGEGKAVTLTRPQLAVDDFAYFLREIPGCYFLLGTAHGDGREEPPLHSPRFDPDEECLPVGIEILAGTALSFLEGGYQK
;
A
#
# COMPACT_ATOMS: atom_id res chain seq x y z
N GLY A 1 9.98 5.93 -16.91
CA GLY A 1 9.54 4.52 -16.99
C GLY A 1 8.08 4.42 -16.60
N ALA A 2 7.31 3.55 -17.26
CA ALA A 2 5.87 3.41 -17.03
C ALA A 2 5.45 1.95 -16.98
N TYR A 3 4.38 1.66 -16.25
CA TYR A 3 3.75 0.35 -16.14
C TYR A 3 2.33 0.42 -16.69
N SER A 4 1.91 -0.58 -17.47
CA SER A 4 0.53 -0.65 -17.98
C SER A 4 -0.37 -1.45 -17.04
N GLY A 5 -1.57 -0.95 -16.76
CA GLY A 5 -2.51 -1.60 -15.83
C GLY A 5 -2.33 -1.11 -14.40
N THR A 6 -2.59 -1.98 -13.42
CA THR A 6 -2.55 -1.59 -11.99
C THR A 6 -1.12 -1.34 -11.53
N PHE A 7 -0.76 -0.06 -11.42
CA PHE A 7 0.61 0.36 -11.15
C PHE A 7 0.88 0.62 -9.67
N CYS A 8 0.04 1.39 -8.98
CA CYS A 8 0.20 1.66 -7.54
C CYS A 8 -0.92 1.02 -6.72
N ALA A 9 -0.59 0.61 -5.51
CA ALA A 9 -1.51 -0.12 -4.64
C ALA A 9 -2.64 0.76 -4.11
N ALA A 10 -3.76 0.13 -3.78
CA ALA A 10 -4.72 0.70 -2.85
C ALA A 10 -4.14 0.67 -1.43
N SER A 11 -4.65 1.55 -0.56
CA SER A 11 -4.41 1.49 0.89
C SER A 11 -5.71 1.37 1.67
N ASP A 12 -5.69 0.53 2.70
CA ASP A 12 -6.71 0.51 3.74
C ASP A 12 -6.03 0.51 5.11
N MET A 13 -6.33 1.52 5.92
CA MET A 13 -5.91 1.54 7.32
C MET A 13 -6.91 0.74 8.14
N PHE A 14 -6.40 0.00 9.12
CA PHE A 14 -7.24 -0.71 10.08
C PHE A 14 -6.85 -0.35 11.51
N ASP A 15 -7.87 -0.09 12.34
CA ASP A 15 -7.75 0.12 13.77
C ASP A 15 -8.47 -1.03 14.48
N CYS A 16 -7.74 -1.81 15.28
CA CYS A 16 -8.26 -2.94 16.00
C CYS A 16 -8.26 -2.66 17.51
N THR A 17 -9.28 -3.17 18.21
CA THR A 17 -9.36 -3.15 19.66
C THR A 17 -9.78 -4.53 20.16
N VAL A 18 -9.04 -5.07 21.13
CA VAL A 18 -9.41 -6.28 21.87
C VAL A 18 -9.77 -5.86 23.29
N LYS A 19 -11.00 -6.19 23.73
CA LYS A 19 -11.54 -5.86 25.04
C LYS A 19 -11.81 -7.13 25.83
N GLY A 20 -11.44 -7.14 27.10
CA GLY A 20 -11.65 -8.26 28.01
C GLY A 20 -11.81 -7.76 29.43
N ARG A 21 -11.65 -8.66 30.39
CA ARG A 21 -11.72 -8.32 31.82
C ARG A 21 -10.32 -8.20 32.42
N GLY A 22 -10.07 -7.10 33.12
CA GLY A 22 -8.81 -6.89 33.81
C GLY A 22 -8.73 -7.75 35.07
N ALA A 23 -7.51 -8.07 35.48
CA ALA A 23 -7.28 -8.85 36.70
C ALA A 23 -5.88 -8.59 37.27
N HIS A 24 -5.68 -9.00 38.52
CA HIS A 24 -4.34 -9.10 39.09
C HIS A 24 -3.53 -10.13 38.28
N GLY A 25 -2.28 -9.81 37.93
CA GLY A 25 -1.44 -10.67 37.08
C GLY A 25 -1.12 -12.05 37.68
N ALA A 26 -1.28 -12.20 39.01
CA ALA A 26 -1.15 -13.50 39.69
C ALA A 26 -2.47 -14.30 39.77
N GLU A 27 -3.59 -13.75 39.30
CA GLU A 27 -4.90 -14.39 39.32
C GLU A 27 -5.56 -14.35 37.92
N PRO A 28 -4.90 -14.91 36.89
CA PRO A 28 -5.36 -14.80 35.50
C PRO A 28 -6.74 -15.42 35.27
N GLN A 29 -7.16 -16.41 36.07
CA GLN A 29 -8.50 -17.02 36.00
C GLN A 29 -9.65 -16.03 36.28
N ASN A 30 -9.36 -14.87 36.87
CA ASN A 30 -10.34 -13.83 37.18
C ASN A 30 -10.51 -12.79 36.06
N GLY A 31 -9.74 -12.90 34.97
CA GLY A 31 -9.75 -11.97 33.85
C GLY A 31 -9.48 -12.62 32.50
N THR A 32 -9.16 -11.79 31.51
CA THR A 32 -8.84 -12.21 30.14
C THR A 32 -7.56 -11.51 29.70
N ASP A 33 -6.56 -12.29 29.26
CA ASP A 33 -5.29 -11.73 28.80
C ASP A 33 -5.41 -11.15 27.38
N VAL A 34 -5.86 -9.90 27.29
CA VAL A 34 -6.04 -9.19 26.00
C VAL A 34 -4.72 -8.96 25.26
N ILE A 35 -3.57 -8.97 25.96
CA ILE A 35 -2.25 -8.85 25.31
C ILE A 35 -1.96 -10.15 24.55
N ALA A 36 -2.06 -11.29 25.22
CA ALA A 36 -1.85 -12.59 24.60
C ALA A 36 -2.82 -12.83 23.43
N LEU A 37 -4.10 -12.48 23.59
CA LEU A 37 -5.09 -12.57 22.51
C LEU A 37 -4.75 -11.68 21.31
N SER A 38 -4.33 -10.44 21.56
CA SER A 38 -3.95 -9.53 20.47
C SER A 38 -2.73 -10.03 19.71
N CYS A 39 -1.75 -10.62 20.39
CA CYS A 39 -0.62 -11.30 19.74
C CYS A 39 -1.10 -12.46 18.85
N GLN A 40 -2.02 -13.30 19.33
CA GLN A 40 -2.58 -14.38 18.52
C GLN A 40 -3.31 -13.85 17.28
N VAL A 41 -4.08 -12.77 17.43
CA VAL A 41 -4.77 -12.12 16.30
C VAL A 41 -3.74 -11.63 15.28
N ILE A 42 -2.71 -10.89 15.70
CA ILE A 42 -1.68 -10.35 14.80
C ILE A 42 -0.93 -11.48 14.08
N SER A 43 -0.54 -12.53 14.79
CA SER A 43 0.09 -13.71 14.18
C SER A 43 -0.84 -14.37 13.15
N ALA A 44 -2.13 -14.52 13.47
CA ALA A 44 -3.10 -15.07 12.54
C ALA A 44 -3.28 -14.19 11.29
N LEU A 45 -3.26 -12.86 11.42
CA LEU A 45 -3.31 -11.94 10.27
C LEU A 45 -2.09 -12.12 9.36
N HIS A 46 -0.88 -12.23 9.91
CA HIS A 46 0.34 -12.47 9.13
C HIS A 46 0.36 -13.85 8.46
N HIS A 47 -0.24 -14.88 9.06
CA HIS A 47 -0.39 -16.19 8.43
C HIS A 47 -1.50 -16.23 7.37
N LEU A 48 -2.55 -15.44 7.54
CA LEU A 48 -3.71 -15.42 6.66
C LEU A 48 -3.36 -14.92 5.26
N VAL A 49 -2.61 -13.82 5.16
CA VAL A 49 -2.30 -13.18 3.87
C VAL A 49 -1.67 -14.16 2.86
N PRO A 50 -0.49 -14.76 3.11
CA PRO A 50 0.17 -15.63 2.12
C PRO A 50 -0.56 -16.96 1.85
N ARG A 51 -1.60 -17.30 2.61
CA ARG A 51 -2.37 -18.54 2.45
C ARG A 51 -3.74 -18.33 1.84
N THR A 52 -4.14 -17.08 1.62
CA THR A 52 -5.48 -16.75 1.15
C THR A 52 -5.51 -15.75 -0.02
N THR A 53 -4.35 -15.45 -0.59
CA THR A 53 -4.13 -14.64 -1.80
C THR A 53 -3.32 -15.44 -2.82
N ASP A 54 -3.41 -15.06 -4.09
CA ASP A 54 -2.50 -15.60 -5.13
C ASP A 54 -1.05 -15.20 -4.78
N PRO A 55 -0.09 -16.13 -4.70
CA PRO A 55 1.32 -15.80 -4.46
C PRO A 55 1.95 -14.90 -5.52
N ALA A 56 1.38 -14.84 -6.73
CA ALA A 56 1.80 -13.93 -7.80
C ALA A 56 1.23 -12.51 -7.64
N GLU A 57 0.21 -12.31 -6.79
CA GLU A 57 -0.37 -11.00 -6.51
C GLU A 57 0.35 -10.32 -5.33
N PRO A 58 0.96 -9.15 -5.52
CA PRO A 58 1.62 -8.44 -4.44
C PRO A 58 0.61 -7.89 -3.42
N VAL A 59 0.76 -8.31 -2.17
CA VAL A 59 -0.02 -7.83 -1.02
C VAL A 59 0.92 -7.55 0.14
N VAL A 60 0.68 -6.43 0.84
CA VAL A 60 1.40 -6.11 2.08
C VAL A 60 0.40 -5.80 3.18
N LEU A 61 0.53 -6.50 4.31
CA LEU A 61 -0.11 -6.17 5.57
C LEU A 61 0.98 -5.83 6.58
N SER A 62 0.85 -4.69 7.23
CA SER A 62 1.80 -4.27 8.27
C SER A 62 1.04 -3.75 9.49
N VAL A 63 1.38 -4.26 10.66
CA VAL A 63 0.96 -3.70 11.95
C VAL A 63 2.01 -2.68 12.38
N GLY A 64 1.62 -1.42 12.49
CA GLY A 64 2.52 -0.31 12.79
C GLY A 64 2.48 0.14 14.25
N THR A 65 1.41 -0.19 14.98
CA THR A 65 1.26 0.20 16.38
C THR A 65 0.69 -0.92 17.23
N PHE A 66 1.07 -0.95 18.51
CA PHE A 66 0.50 -1.82 19.53
C PHE A 66 0.56 -1.11 20.89
N ARG A 67 -0.55 -1.05 21.63
CA ARG A 67 -0.67 -0.39 22.93
C ARG A 67 -1.56 -1.20 23.86
N ALA A 68 -1.05 -1.55 25.04
CA ALA A 68 -1.81 -2.22 26.09
C ALA A 68 -1.10 -2.10 27.46
N GLY A 69 -1.89 -2.04 28.53
CA GLY A 69 -1.36 -2.07 29.90
C GLY A 69 -0.75 -0.76 30.40
N THR A 70 -0.67 -0.66 31.73
CA THR A 70 -0.05 0.48 32.45
C THR A 70 0.85 0.03 33.60
N ALA A 71 0.74 -1.22 34.05
CA ALA A 71 1.54 -1.80 35.13
C ALA A 71 1.88 -3.27 34.84
N ARG A 72 3.06 -3.71 35.32
CA ARG A 72 3.62 -5.04 35.04
C ARG A 72 2.90 -6.23 35.70
N ASN A 73 2.01 -5.97 36.66
CA ASN A 73 1.31 -6.97 37.47
C ASN A 73 -0.21 -6.90 37.31
N ILE A 74 -0.70 -6.30 36.22
CA ILE A 74 -2.13 -6.14 35.93
C ILE A 74 -2.37 -6.66 34.51
N LEU A 75 -3.37 -7.53 34.34
CA LEU A 75 -3.93 -7.83 33.03
C LEU A 75 -4.81 -6.65 32.60
N PRO A 76 -4.51 -5.97 31.48
CA PRO A 76 -5.33 -4.85 31.04
C PRO A 76 -6.69 -5.30 30.50
N GLU A 77 -7.67 -4.41 30.55
CA GLU A 77 -9.00 -4.64 29.95
C GLU A 77 -9.02 -4.40 28.45
N ARG A 78 -8.00 -3.73 27.91
CA ARG A 78 -7.96 -3.28 26.51
C ARG A 78 -6.57 -3.35 25.92
N ALA A 79 -6.49 -3.85 24.69
CA ALA A 79 -5.34 -3.72 23.81
C ALA A 79 -5.78 -3.12 22.46
N GLU A 80 -4.95 -2.25 21.91
CA GLU A 80 -5.18 -1.58 20.64
C GLU A 80 -3.99 -1.80 19.72
N PHE A 81 -4.25 -2.09 18.46
CA PHE A 81 -3.22 -2.15 17.43
C PHE A 81 -3.78 -1.64 16.12
N SER A 82 -2.93 -1.03 15.31
CA SER A 82 -3.32 -0.50 14.01
C SER A 82 -2.28 -0.79 12.95
N GLY A 83 -2.72 -0.77 11.70
CA GLY A 83 -1.89 -1.11 10.58
C GLY A 83 -2.47 -0.67 9.24
N ILE A 84 -1.81 -1.11 8.19
CA ILE A 84 -2.16 -0.81 6.81
C ILE A 84 -2.14 -2.09 5.97
N LEU A 85 -3.14 -2.21 5.10
CA LEU A 85 -3.24 -3.21 4.06
C LEU A 85 -3.01 -2.51 2.70
N ARG A 86 -2.19 -3.11 1.84
CA ARG A 86 -1.96 -2.68 0.46
C ARG A 86 -2.17 -3.82 -0.51
N THR A 87 -2.94 -3.58 -1.56
CA THR A 87 -3.36 -4.58 -2.57
C THR A 87 -3.39 -3.97 -3.97
N LEU A 88 -3.26 -4.83 -4.98
CA LEU A 88 -3.30 -4.46 -6.41
C LEU A 88 -4.48 -5.09 -7.17
N ASP A 89 -5.38 -5.78 -6.45
CA ASP A 89 -6.68 -6.23 -6.96
C ASP A 89 -7.81 -5.87 -5.99
N ASP A 90 -8.96 -5.46 -6.53
CA ASP A 90 -10.15 -5.09 -5.74
C ASP A 90 -10.81 -6.31 -5.08
N GLY A 91 -10.80 -7.47 -5.76
CA GLY A 91 -11.31 -8.73 -5.22
C GLY A 91 -10.50 -9.18 -4.02
N THR A 92 -9.17 -9.20 -4.15
CA THR A 92 -8.24 -9.48 -3.05
C THR A 92 -8.38 -8.47 -1.92
N ARG A 93 -8.50 -7.16 -2.22
CA ARG A 93 -8.76 -6.10 -1.24
C ARG A 93 -9.98 -6.38 -0.39
N MET A 94 -11.13 -6.64 -1.02
CA MET A 94 -12.39 -6.90 -0.33
C MET A 94 -12.35 -8.21 0.47
N SER A 95 -11.79 -9.25 -0.13
CA SER A 95 -11.63 -10.58 0.48
C SER A 95 -10.77 -10.51 1.75
N LEU A 96 -9.64 -9.82 1.70
CA LEU A 96 -8.76 -9.64 2.85
C LEU A 96 -9.39 -8.78 3.94
N LYS A 97 -10.06 -7.66 3.61
CA LYS A 97 -10.80 -6.87 4.60
C LYS A 97 -11.81 -7.73 5.36
N ALA A 98 -12.60 -8.56 4.65
CA ALA A 98 -13.56 -9.47 5.27
C ALA A 98 -12.88 -10.52 6.18
N LYS A 99 -11.79 -11.13 5.71
CA LYS A 99 -11.01 -12.10 6.50
C LYS A 99 -10.38 -11.47 7.74
N ILE A 100 -9.79 -10.29 7.63
CA ILE A 100 -9.22 -9.53 8.76
C ILE A 100 -10.31 -9.26 9.79
N ARG A 101 -11.50 -8.78 9.38
CA ARG A 101 -12.64 -8.58 10.28
C ARG A 101 -12.97 -9.85 11.05
N ARG A 102 -13.13 -10.97 10.34
CA ARG A 102 -13.46 -12.26 10.96
C ARG A 102 -12.38 -12.72 11.94
N THR A 103 -11.10 -12.59 11.59
CA THR A 103 -9.98 -12.98 12.45
C THR A 103 -9.95 -12.15 13.73
N VAL A 104 -10.09 -10.83 13.61
CA VAL A 104 -10.08 -9.90 14.76
C VAL A 104 -11.27 -10.16 15.68
N MET A 105 -12.46 -10.44 15.14
CA MET A 105 -13.65 -10.70 15.96
C MET A 105 -13.64 -12.07 16.61
N ASN A 106 -13.26 -13.13 15.88
CA ASN A 106 -13.50 -14.49 16.33
C ASN A 106 -12.41 -15.08 17.23
N ILE A 107 -11.15 -14.65 17.09
CA ILE A 107 -10.07 -15.18 17.95
C ILE A 107 -10.26 -14.75 19.42
N PRO A 108 -10.57 -13.47 19.72
CA PRO A 108 -10.88 -13.08 21.09
C PRO A 108 -12.16 -13.72 21.63
N ASP A 109 -13.19 -13.85 20.78
CA ASP A 109 -14.52 -14.35 21.16
C ASP A 109 -14.49 -15.75 21.77
N VAL A 110 -13.72 -16.67 21.16
CA VAL A 110 -13.59 -18.04 21.67
C VAL A 110 -12.93 -18.15 23.05
N LEU A 111 -12.31 -17.06 23.53
CA LEU A 111 -11.62 -16.97 24.82
C LEU A 111 -12.26 -15.93 25.76
N GLY A 112 -13.50 -15.49 25.46
CA GLY A 112 -14.29 -14.62 26.33
C GLY A 112 -13.91 -13.13 26.26
N ALA A 113 -13.24 -12.71 25.20
CA ALA A 113 -12.97 -11.30 24.89
C ALA A 113 -13.73 -10.86 23.63
N VAL A 114 -13.83 -9.56 23.41
CA VAL A 114 -14.47 -8.97 22.24
C VAL A 114 -13.41 -8.30 21.37
N GLY A 115 -13.37 -8.68 20.09
CA GLY A 115 -12.55 -8.01 19.09
C GLY A 115 -13.37 -7.08 18.21
N GLU A 116 -12.86 -5.88 17.97
CA GLU A 116 -13.46 -4.87 17.09
C GLU A 116 -12.42 -4.41 16.07
N VAL A 117 -12.83 -4.16 14.84
CA VAL A 117 -11.98 -3.53 13.83
C VAL A 117 -12.76 -2.50 13.02
N ARG A 118 -12.13 -1.34 12.83
CA ARG A 118 -12.59 -0.29 11.92
C ARG A 118 -11.62 -0.18 10.77
N PHE A 119 -12.16 -0.14 9.55
CA PHE A 119 -11.39 0.18 8.36
C PHE A 119 -11.62 1.64 7.98
N THR A 120 -10.53 2.33 7.65
CA THR A 120 -10.55 3.63 6.98
C THR A 120 -9.97 3.43 5.60
N GLU A 121 -10.77 3.66 4.56
CA GLU A 121 -10.31 3.53 3.19
C GLU A 121 -9.32 4.65 2.88
N GLY A 122 -8.14 4.26 2.40
CA GLY A 122 -7.16 5.18 1.85
C GLY A 122 -7.41 5.36 0.35
N TYR A 123 -6.32 5.43 -0.42
CA TYR A 123 -6.40 5.67 -1.85
C TYR A 123 -6.81 4.40 -2.61
N PRO A 124 -7.54 4.53 -3.74
CA PRO A 124 -7.76 3.42 -4.65
C PRO A 124 -6.47 3.04 -5.38
N MET A 125 -6.49 1.92 -6.09
CA MET A 125 -5.36 1.52 -6.93
C MET A 125 -5.16 2.51 -8.08
N LEU A 126 -3.92 2.88 -8.36
CA LEU A 126 -3.58 3.68 -9.54
C LEU A 126 -3.50 2.74 -10.74
N ARG A 127 -4.37 2.94 -11.73
CA ARG A 127 -4.43 2.11 -12.94
C ARG A 127 -4.11 2.94 -14.16
N ASN A 128 -2.99 2.65 -14.80
CA ASN A 128 -2.63 3.28 -16.06
C ASN A 128 -3.39 2.64 -17.22
N ASP A 129 -3.94 3.49 -18.09
CA ASP A 129 -4.50 3.06 -19.37
C ASP A 129 -3.38 2.55 -20.28
N SER A 130 -3.62 1.43 -20.97
CA SER A 130 -2.59 0.78 -21.78
C SER A 130 -2.21 1.60 -23.01
N ALA A 131 -3.18 2.21 -23.67
CA ALA A 131 -2.93 3.04 -24.85
C ALA A 131 -2.25 4.37 -24.47
N MET A 132 -2.57 4.96 -23.31
CA MET A 132 -1.83 6.10 -22.75
C MET A 132 -0.43 5.77 -22.32
N THR A 133 -0.23 4.62 -21.70
CA THR A 133 1.11 4.15 -21.35
C THR A 133 1.95 3.97 -22.61
N ALA A 134 1.38 3.37 -23.65
CA ALA A 134 2.06 3.19 -24.93
C ALA A 134 2.39 4.53 -25.62
N LEU A 135 1.48 5.52 -25.57
CA LEU A 135 1.74 6.86 -26.11
C LEU A 135 2.90 7.55 -25.38
N VAL A 136 2.88 7.55 -24.04
CA VAL A 136 3.94 8.15 -23.21
C VAL A 136 5.28 7.49 -23.52
N LEU A 137 5.34 6.16 -23.56
CA LEU A 137 6.58 5.42 -23.82
C LEU A 137 7.13 5.70 -25.22
N ARG A 138 6.29 5.67 -26.27
CA ARG A 138 6.75 5.99 -27.64
C ARG A 138 7.22 7.43 -27.76
N THR A 139 6.53 8.37 -27.13
CA THR A 139 6.90 9.79 -27.17
C THR A 139 8.22 10.02 -26.45
N ALA A 140 8.39 9.44 -25.26
CA ALA A 140 9.64 9.52 -24.51
C ALA A 140 10.81 8.90 -25.29
N GLU A 141 10.61 7.75 -25.95
CA GLU A 141 11.66 7.11 -26.75
C GLU A 141 12.05 7.97 -27.96
N ALA A 142 11.07 8.59 -28.63
CA ALA A 142 11.33 9.47 -29.77
C ALA A 142 12.09 10.74 -29.39
N LEU A 143 11.81 11.30 -28.21
CA LEU A 143 12.47 12.52 -27.71
C LEU A 143 13.86 12.24 -27.14
N LEU A 144 14.00 11.16 -26.37
CA LEU A 144 15.21 10.91 -25.56
C LEU A 144 16.18 9.91 -26.21
N GLY A 145 15.73 9.18 -27.22
CA GLY A 145 16.50 8.16 -27.91
C GLY A 145 16.34 6.75 -27.32
N GLU A 146 16.94 5.79 -28.02
CA GLU A 146 16.77 4.36 -27.75
C GLU A 146 17.19 3.98 -26.31
N GLY A 147 16.34 3.23 -25.62
CA GLY A 147 16.58 2.71 -24.27
C GLY A 147 16.33 3.70 -23.13
N LYS A 148 15.84 4.91 -23.42
CA LYS A 148 15.53 5.92 -22.40
C LYS A 148 14.10 5.82 -21.88
N ALA A 149 13.16 5.23 -22.63
CA ALA A 149 11.82 4.92 -22.16
C ALA A 149 11.70 3.46 -21.68
N VAL A 150 11.66 3.27 -20.37
CA VAL A 150 11.62 1.92 -19.77
C VAL A 150 10.17 1.48 -19.49
N THR A 151 9.78 0.32 -20.02
CA THR A 151 8.58 -0.39 -19.55
C THR A 151 8.92 -1.10 -18.25
N LEU A 152 8.22 -0.73 -17.18
CA LEU A 152 8.40 -1.36 -15.87
C LEU A 152 7.81 -2.77 -15.89
N THR A 153 8.51 -3.71 -15.27
CA THR A 153 8.09 -5.13 -15.22
C THR A 153 7.33 -5.48 -13.95
N ARG A 154 7.27 -4.56 -12.98
CA ARG A 154 6.62 -4.75 -11.69
C ARG A 154 5.83 -3.50 -11.29
N PRO A 155 4.68 -3.68 -10.63
CA PRO A 155 3.95 -2.58 -10.00
C PRO A 155 4.69 -2.06 -8.75
N GLN A 156 4.25 -0.91 -8.25
CA GLN A 156 4.67 -0.36 -6.98
C GLN A 156 3.61 -0.55 -5.90
N LEU A 157 4.07 -0.84 -4.68
CA LEU A 157 3.21 -0.84 -3.48
C LEU A 157 3.22 0.51 -2.75
N ALA A 158 3.73 1.55 -3.40
CA ALA A 158 3.46 2.93 -3.02
C ALA A 158 1.99 3.26 -3.31
N VAL A 159 1.53 4.38 -2.75
CA VAL A 159 0.17 4.89 -2.92
C VAL A 159 0.25 6.35 -3.34
N ASP A 160 -0.63 6.77 -4.23
CA ASP A 160 -0.64 8.11 -4.80
C ASP A 160 -2.11 8.49 -5.10
N ASP A 161 -2.51 9.71 -4.75
CA ASP A 161 -3.88 10.19 -4.94
C ASP A 161 -4.20 10.50 -6.41
N PHE A 162 -3.18 10.50 -7.28
CA PHE A 162 -3.37 10.54 -8.73
C PHE A 162 -4.28 9.42 -9.25
N ALA A 163 -4.39 8.33 -8.49
CA ALA A 163 -5.34 7.25 -8.73
C ALA A 163 -6.78 7.74 -8.90
N TYR A 164 -7.20 8.82 -8.24
CA TYR A 164 -8.55 9.37 -8.40
C TYR A 164 -8.80 9.94 -9.80
N PHE A 165 -7.82 10.62 -10.40
CA PHE A 165 -7.96 11.11 -11.78
C PHE A 165 -8.08 9.94 -12.75
N LEU A 166 -7.24 8.91 -12.57
CA LEU A 166 -7.21 7.75 -13.46
C LEU A 166 -8.43 6.83 -13.34
N ARG A 167 -9.28 7.02 -12.31
CA ARG A 167 -10.60 6.36 -12.25
C ARG A 167 -11.62 6.99 -13.19
N GLU A 168 -11.49 8.28 -13.45
CA GLU A 168 -12.45 9.05 -14.24
C GLU A 168 -12.04 9.18 -15.70
N ILE A 169 -10.74 9.29 -15.98
CA ILE A 169 -10.22 9.51 -17.33
C ILE A 169 -9.03 8.58 -17.64
N PRO A 170 -8.91 8.09 -18.89
CA PRO A 170 -7.71 7.38 -19.34
C PRO A 170 -6.49 8.28 -19.18
N GLY A 171 -5.44 7.77 -18.55
CA GLY A 171 -4.20 8.50 -18.35
C GLY A 171 -3.04 7.57 -18.00
N CYS A 172 -1.86 8.16 -17.85
CA CYS A 172 -0.64 7.44 -17.53
C CYS A 172 0.18 8.21 -16.49
N TYR A 173 0.37 7.60 -15.34
CA TYR A 173 1.37 7.97 -14.35
C TYR A 173 2.69 7.27 -14.69
N PHE A 174 3.77 8.03 -14.81
CA PHE A 174 5.09 7.49 -15.09
C PHE A 174 6.12 8.02 -14.09
N LEU A 175 7.21 7.27 -13.93
CA LEU A 175 8.34 7.66 -13.08
C LEU A 175 9.41 8.32 -13.94
N LEU A 176 9.85 9.50 -13.53
CA LEU A 176 11.02 10.16 -14.07
C LEU A 176 12.26 9.70 -13.29
N GLY A 177 13.35 9.36 -13.99
CA GLY A 177 14.61 9.09 -13.32
C GLY A 177 15.24 10.39 -12.83
N THR A 178 15.59 10.45 -11.55
CA THR A 178 16.14 11.66 -10.90
C THR A 178 17.53 11.44 -10.31
N ALA A 179 18.16 10.29 -10.55
CA ALA A 179 19.49 9.99 -10.04
C ALA A 179 20.56 10.67 -10.90
N HIS A 180 21.67 11.08 -10.29
CA HIS A 180 22.80 11.73 -10.97
C HIS A 180 23.58 10.78 -11.89
N GLY A 181 23.54 9.47 -11.61
CA GLY A 181 24.17 8.47 -12.47
C GLY A 181 25.70 8.43 -12.42
N ASP A 182 26.34 9.16 -11.51
CA ASP A 182 27.80 9.17 -11.30
C ASP A 182 28.29 8.18 -10.22
N GLY A 183 27.37 7.35 -9.70
CA GLY A 183 27.66 6.32 -8.71
C GLY A 183 27.63 6.80 -7.25
N ARG A 184 27.23 8.04 -6.99
CA ARG A 184 27.00 8.53 -5.63
C ARG A 184 25.84 7.79 -4.92
N GLU A 185 25.77 7.93 -3.59
CA GLU A 185 24.58 7.49 -2.84
C GLU A 185 23.39 8.35 -3.27
N GLU A 186 22.26 7.70 -3.56
CA GLU A 186 21.00 8.35 -3.97
C GLU A 186 19.97 8.13 -2.86
N PRO A 187 19.82 9.07 -1.90
CA PRO A 187 18.89 8.91 -0.80
C PRO A 187 17.45 8.81 -1.31
N PRO A 188 16.62 7.92 -0.75
CA PRO A 188 15.29 7.67 -1.28
C PRO A 188 14.33 8.84 -1.02
N LEU A 189 13.19 8.83 -1.72
CA LEU A 189 12.03 9.67 -1.38
C LEU A 189 11.71 9.58 0.13
N HIS A 190 11.34 10.71 0.73
CA HIS A 190 11.16 10.92 2.17
C HIS A 190 12.43 10.92 3.04
N SER A 191 13.62 10.81 2.44
CA SER A 191 14.87 11.08 3.16
C SER A 191 15.08 12.60 3.33
N PRO A 192 15.56 13.08 4.50
CA PRO A 192 16.00 14.47 4.64
C PRO A 192 17.23 14.82 3.79
N ARG A 193 17.86 13.81 3.16
CA ARG A 193 18.98 13.96 2.23
C ARG A 193 18.58 13.75 0.77
N PHE A 194 17.27 13.67 0.46
CA PHE A 194 16.81 13.52 -0.92
C PHE A 194 17.33 14.68 -1.78
N ASP A 195 18.04 14.36 -2.86
CA ASP A 195 18.76 15.30 -3.72
C ASP A 195 18.63 14.81 -5.17
N PRO A 196 17.61 15.27 -5.93
CA PRO A 196 17.43 14.86 -7.32
C PRO A 196 18.37 15.63 -8.24
N ASP A 197 18.86 14.97 -9.30
CA ASP A 197 19.53 15.64 -10.41
C ASP A 197 18.55 16.56 -11.14
N GLU A 198 18.73 17.87 -11.01
CA GLU A 198 17.86 18.88 -11.64
C GLU A 198 17.90 18.84 -13.17
N GLU A 199 18.88 18.17 -13.79
CA GLU A 199 18.87 17.88 -15.23
C GLU A 199 17.67 17.03 -15.65
N CYS A 200 17.01 16.33 -14.72
CA CYS A 200 15.77 15.61 -15.01
C CYS A 200 14.58 16.54 -15.28
N LEU A 201 14.58 17.79 -14.78
CA LEU A 201 13.45 18.72 -14.91
C LEU A 201 13.09 19.03 -16.37
N PRO A 202 14.02 19.47 -17.25
CA PRO A 202 13.72 19.68 -18.66
C PRO A 202 13.23 18.40 -19.35
N VAL A 203 13.80 17.23 -19.00
CA VAL A 203 13.36 15.93 -19.53
C VAL A 203 11.91 15.64 -19.18
N GLY A 204 11.51 15.89 -17.93
CA GLY A 204 10.12 15.74 -17.50
C GLY A 204 9.15 16.64 -18.27
N ILE A 205 9.54 17.90 -18.47
CA ILE A 205 8.75 18.89 -19.24
C ILE A 205 8.60 18.46 -20.70
N GLU A 206 9.69 18.03 -21.34
CA GLU A 206 9.69 17.55 -22.72
C GLU A 206 8.76 16.35 -22.91
N ILE A 207 8.81 15.36 -22.01
CA ILE A 207 7.92 14.20 -22.07
C ILE A 207 6.45 14.63 -21.94
N LEU A 208 6.12 15.50 -20.97
CA LEU A 208 4.75 15.95 -20.73
C LEU A 208 4.21 16.76 -21.92
N ALA A 209 4.97 17.75 -22.39
CA ALA A 209 4.59 18.61 -23.52
C ALA A 209 4.51 17.80 -24.82
N GLY A 210 5.51 16.96 -25.09
CA GLY A 210 5.53 16.08 -26.26
C GLY A 210 4.38 15.09 -26.26
N THR A 211 4.04 14.50 -25.10
CA THR A 211 2.90 13.58 -25.00
C THR A 211 1.58 14.30 -25.29
N ALA A 212 1.42 15.53 -24.78
CA ALA A 212 0.24 16.34 -25.05
C ALA A 212 0.09 16.66 -26.55
N LEU A 213 1.19 17.05 -27.22
CA LEU A 213 1.19 17.29 -28.66
C LEU A 213 0.86 16.02 -29.45
N SER A 214 1.56 14.91 -29.17
CA SER A 214 1.29 13.62 -29.80
C SER A 214 -0.16 13.15 -29.60
N PHE A 215 -0.76 13.43 -28.44
CA PHE A 215 -2.17 13.14 -28.18
C PHE A 215 -3.09 13.97 -29.08
N LEU A 216 -2.87 15.29 -29.16
CA LEU A 216 -3.66 16.21 -29.98
C LEU A 216 -3.54 15.93 -31.48
N GLU A 217 -2.41 15.37 -31.92
CA GLU A 217 -2.18 14.93 -33.29
C GLU A 217 -2.79 13.54 -33.61
N GLY A 218 -3.48 12.91 -32.66
CA GLY A 218 -4.16 11.64 -32.86
C GLY A 218 -3.30 10.40 -32.57
N GLY A 219 -2.20 10.56 -31.82
CA GLY A 219 -1.34 9.46 -31.39
C GLY A 219 -1.97 8.52 -30.36
N TYR A 220 -3.09 8.91 -29.74
CA TYR A 220 -3.89 8.03 -28.90
C TYR A 220 -4.81 7.15 -29.76
N GLN A 221 -4.56 5.85 -29.73
CA GLN A 221 -5.41 4.86 -30.38
C GLN A 221 -5.97 3.93 -29.31
N LYS A 222 -7.29 4.01 -29.10
CA LYS A 222 -8.03 3.27 -28.08
C LYS A 222 -8.33 1.83 -28.52
#